data_AF-A0A4V2WUU8-F1
#
_entry.id   AF-A0A4V2WUU8-F1
#
_cell.length_a   1.000
_cell.length_b   1.000
_cell.length_c   1.000
_cell.angle_alpha   90.00
_cell.angle_beta   90.00
_cell.angle_gamma   90.00
#
_symmetry.space_group_name_H-M   'P 1'
#
loop_
_entity.id
_entity.type
_entity.pdbx_description
1 polymer ?
#
loop_
_entity_poly.entity_id
_entity_poly.type
_entity_poly.pdbx_seq_one_letter_code
_entity_poly.pdbx_strand_id
1 'polypeptide(L)'
;MPLNTILYIDHDATSTYTDGVFGEPDGRDIQKIPSGAIVPLSLLNIHTLKLPNHLSEEEQKILVEIRMFEEGNLENNEEYTIAYVRHDLPSENSYLFEAFALSHAKAAEYFSAALAKTRSIDLIVPAIMVYGSFYDGTTPPGKNDLFLHLGDNESYAAIYQEGHYIAHRSLESLAALAAECGCERETLFRVLCERGVVEDNYPPEESAKCLLIQDALSRNVERLVHTINHKRGLFGLTEIDRIYLDFKGHTIPGLESVFEAYGITRAPIAPITKGHPADDALHNLLCAEHLAGQMGNTSFNLSPFERQAPWYRRESGKFLSVIAASVLVALAVPLAISWQISDETRRNAELIQTLSRIEGQSSELSSTLGDRMRQLEKARHDAEALNREIDMVRGSRETAELIGQMHLKRQQMLLDVTSELGRYRLGTLSMEQNGSKGMALHVVADYRKRDDIAKLMSGLYALGYQNVQTDEITLDNDTYNAVVKVTR
;
A
#
# COMPACT_ATOMS: atom_id res chain seq x y z
N MET A 1 -4.47 -20.65 26.20
CA MET A 1 -4.89 -20.44 27.60
C MET A 1 -6.30 -20.99 27.68
N PRO A 2 -6.59 -21.93 28.60
CA PRO A 2 -7.96 -22.38 28.80
C PRO A 2 -8.81 -21.15 29.13
N LEU A 3 -9.99 -21.08 28.53
CA LEU A 3 -10.96 -20.03 28.86
C LEU A 3 -11.51 -20.32 30.25
N ASN A 4 -11.32 -19.40 31.20
CA ASN A 4 -11.83 -19.56 32.57
C ASN A 4 -13.35 -19.70 32.63
N THR A 5 -14.08 -19.23 31.62
CA THR A 5 -15.54 -19.29 31.59
C THR A 5 -16.04 -19.77 30.24
N ILE A 6 -16.87 -20.82 30.25
CA ILE A 6 -17.61 -21.30 29.07
C ILE A 6 -19.11 -21.37 29.38
N LEU A 7 -19.92 -21.36 28.32
CA LEU A 7 -21.32 -21.69 28.41
C LEU A 7 -21.49 -23.17 28.09
N TYR A 8 -21.80 -23.97 29.11
CA TYR A 8 -22.09 -25.39 28.98
C TYR A 8 -23.55 -25.59 28.57
N ILE A 9 -23.75 -26.41 27.54
CA ILE A 9 -25.06 -26.77 27.00
C ILE A 9 -25.23 -28.29 27.11
N ASP A 10 -26.24 -28.70 27.87
CA ASP A 10 -26.65 -30.09 28.03
C ASP A 10 -28.09 -30.22 27.55
N HIS A 11 -28.27 -30.75 26.33
CA HIS A 11 -29.54 -30.74 25.62
C HIS A 11 -30.15 -29.31 25.55
N ASP A 12 -31.18 -29.02 26.36
CA ASP A 12 -31.86 -27.72 26.41
C ASP A 12 -31.42 -26.84 27.60
N ALA A 13 -30.66 -27.41 28.53
CA ALA A 13 -30.15 -26.70 29.68
C ALA A 13 -28.89 -25.91 29.30
N THR A 14 -28.80 -24.68 29.81
CA THR A 14 -27.69 -23.76 29.57
C THR A 14 -27.17 -23.26 30.91
N SER A 15 -25.89 -23.48 31.19
CA SER A 15 -25.25 -23.07 32.43
C SER A 15 -23.90 -22.43 32.15
N THR A 16 -23.50 -21.46 32.96
CA THR A 16 -22.12 -20.95 32.92
C THR A 16 -21.25 -21.86 33.75
N TYR A 17 -20.08 -22.23 33.24
CA TYR A 17 -19.08 -22.99 33.96
C TYR A 17 -17.84 -22.12 34.12
N THR A 18 -17.39 -21.92 35.37
CA THR A 18 -16.15 -21.19 35.69
C THR A 18 -15.37 -21.94 36.75
N ASP A 19 -14.16 -22.41 36.40
CA ASP A 19 -13.18 -23.02 37.33
C ASP A 19 -13.80 -24.03 38.33
N GLY A 20 -14.63 -24.96 37.84
CA GLY A 20 -15.25 -26.02 38.66
C GLY A 20 -16.66 -25.73 39.17
N VAL A 21 -17.20 -24.53 38.93
CA VAL A 21 -18.49 -24.10 39.47
C VAL A 21 -19.49 -23.79 38.36
N PHE A 22 -20.71 -24.31 38.50
CA PHE A 22 -21.84 -23.98 37.63
C PHE A 22 -22.63 -22.78 38.18
N GLY A 23 -23.04 -21.88 37.29
CA GLY A 23 -23.87 -20.71 37.59
C GLY A 23 -24.94 -20.46 36.53
N GLU A 24 -25.91 -19.63 36.85
CA GLU A 24 -26.92 -19.20 35.88
C GLU A 24 -26.34 -18.20 34.87
N PRO A 25 -26.66 -18.34 33.57
CA PRO A 25 -26.16 -17.42 32.56
C PRO A 25 -26.85 -16.05 32.63
N ASP A 26 -26.07 -14.97 32.75
CA ASP A 26 -26.60 -13.60 32.66
C ASP A 26 -26.96 -13.26 31.20
N GLY A 27 -28.23 -12.93 30.96
CA GLY A 27 -28.83 -12.81 29.62
C GLY A 27 -28.15 -11.83 28.66
N ARG A 28 -27.34 -10.88 29.15
CA ARG A 28 -26.61 -9.91 28.31
C ARG A 28 -25.30 -10.45 27.74
N ASP A 29 -24.68 -11.44 28.38
CA ASP A 29 -23.33 -11.93 28.02
C ASP A 29 -23.31 -13.35 27.44
N ILE A 30 -24.46 -14.05 27.40
CA ILE A 30 -24.63 -15.38 26.79
C ILE A 30 -24.04 -15.45 25.36
N GLN A 31 -24.21 -14.41 24.56
CA GLN A 31 -23.75 -14.38 23.17
C GLN A 31 -22.24 -14.10 23.01
N LYS A 32 -21.56 -13.67 24.09
CA LYS A 32 -20.12 -13.38 24.07
C LYS A 32 -19.29 -14.53 24.63
N ILE A 33 -19.83 -15.26 25.61
CA ILE A 33 -19.15 -16.38 26.26
C ILE A 33 -19.10 -17.57 25.29
N PRO A 34 -17.94 -18.19 25.04
CA PRO A 34 -17.84 -19.33 24.13
C PRO A 34 -18.71 -20.50 24.62
N SER A 35 -19.47 -21.13 23.71
CA SER A 35 -20.45 -22.16 24.05
C SER A 35 -20.03 -23.56 23.61
N GLY A 36 -20.06 -24.51 24.54
CA GLY A 36 -19.73 -25.91 24.29
C GLY A 36 -20.91 -26.82 24.63
N ALA A 37 -21.14 -27.84 23.80
CA ALA A 37 -22.17 -28.83 24.04
C ALA A 37 -21.63 -30.25 23.88
N ILE A 38 -22.25 -31.18 24.62
CA ILE A 38 -22.04 -32.61 24.44
C ILE A 38 -23.21 -33.19 23.66
N VAL A 39 -22.90 -34.08 22.72
CA VAL A 39 -23.92 -34.81 21.97
C VAL A 39 -23.88 -36.30 22.32
N PRO A 40 -25.04 -36.94 22.55
CA PRO A 40 -25.12 -38.37 22.77
C PRO A 40 -24.73 -39.15 21.51
N LEU A 41 -24.19 -40.35 21.68
CA LEU A 41 -23.80 -41.26 20.60
C LEU A 41 -25.00 -41.65 19.73
N SER A 42 -26.18 -41.75 20.32
CA SER A 42 -27.43 -42.08 19.60
C SER A 42 -27.80 -41.10 18.47
N LEU A 43 -27.29 -39.86 18.51
CA LEU A 43 -27.50 -38.86 17.45
C LEU A 43 -26.40 -38.86 16.38
N LEU A 44 -25.36 -39.65 16.57
CA LEU A 44 -24.20 -39.69 15.69
C LEU A 44 -24.22 -40.90 14.76
N ASN A 45 -23.86 -40.66 13.51
CA ASN A 45 -23.44 -41.69 12.60
C ASN A 45 -21.93 -41.88 12.78
N ILE A 46 -21.50 -43.08 13.17
CA ILE A 46 -20.10 -43.37 13.47
C ILE A 46 -19.60 -44.50 12.58
N HIS A 47 -18.46 -44.29 11.93
CA HIS A 47 -17.81 -45.29 11.10
C HIS A 47 -16.31 -45.32 11.36
N THR A 48 -15.74 -46.52 11.37
CA THR A 48 -14.29 -46.70 11.48
C THR A 48 -13.73 -47.15 10.14
N LEU A 49 -12.72 -46.45 9.64
CA LEU A 49 -12.08 -46.78 8.36
C LEU A 49 -10.55 -46.67 8.46
N LYS A 50 -9.83 -47.42 7.63
CA LYS A 50 -8.36 -47.39 7.54
C LYS A 50 -7.95 -46.67 6.27
N LEU A 51 -7.04 -45.70 6.37
CA LEU A 51 -6.44 -45.02 5.21
C LEU A 51 -4.91 -45.10 5.24
N PRO A 52 -4.23 -45.09 4.08
CA PRO A 52 -2.77 -45.01 4.01
C PRO A 52 -2.22 -43.74 4.69
N ASN A 53 -1.06 -43.86 5.35
CA ASN A 53 -0.46 -42.74 6.09
C ASN A 53 0.27 -41.70 5.22
N HIS A 54 0.43 -41.95 3.92
CA HIS A 54 1.09 -41.04 2.97
C HIS A 54 0.18 -39.93 2.42
N LEU A 55 -1.13 -40.00 2.71
CA LEU A 55 -2.11 -39.04 2.21
C LEU A 55 -1.94 -37.69 2.92
N SER A 56 -2.14 -36.59 2.21
CA SER A 56 -2.21 -35.26 2.81
C SER A 56 -3.47 -35.11 3.68
N GLU A 57 -3.49 -34.12 4.59
CA GLU A 57 -4.66 -33.89 5.47
C GLU A 57 -5.95 -33.57 4.70
N GLU A 58 -5.83 -32.84 3.57
CA GLU A 58 -6.97 -32.55 2.69
C GLU A 58 -7.51 -33.82 2.03
N GLU A 59 -6.63 -34.67 1.50
CA GLU A 59 -7.01 -35.96 0.91
C GLU A 59 -7.64 -36.89 1.96
N GLN A 60 -7.09 -36.93 3.18
CA GLN A 60 -7.67 -37.68 4.31
C GLN A 60 -9.09 -37.21 4.59
N LYS A 61 -9.31 -35.89 4.69
CA LYS A 61 -10.63 -35.31 4.96
C LYS A 61 -11.65 -35.69 3.87
N ILE A 62 -11.28 -35.54 2.60
CA ILE A 62 -12.14 -35.87 1.45
C ILE A 62 -12.50 -37.38 1.46
N LEU A 63 -11.51 -38.25 1.69
CA LEU A 63 -11.75 -39.69 1.69
C LEU A 63 -12.59 -40.15 2.89
N VAL A 64 -12.39 -39.56 4.07
CA VAL A 64 -13.25 -39.82 5.24
C VAL A 64 -14.70 -39.43 4.92
N GLU A 65 -14.91 -38.25 4.35
CA GLU A 65 -16.25 -37.78 3.95
C GLU A 65 -16.92 -38.73 2.94
N ILE A 66 -16.21 -39.11 1.87
CA ILE A 66 -16.73 -40.08 0.87
C ILE A 66 -17.13 -41.39 1.55
N ARG A 67 -16.26 -41.95 2.40
CA ARG A 67 -16.53 -43.22 3.08
C ARG A 67 -17.69 -43.14 4.07
N MET A 68 -17.90 -41.99 4.70
CA MET A 68 -19.07 -41.79 5.54
C MET A 68 -20.38 -41.84 4.73
N PHE A 69 -20.41 -41.26 3.53
CA PHE A 69 -21.58 -41.35 2.64
C PHE A 69 -21.77 -42.76 2.04
N GLU A 70 -20.69 -43.46 1.70
CA GLU A 70 -20.78 -44.79 1.10
C GLU A 70 -21.06 -45.92 2.12
N GLU A 71 -20.44 -45.84 3.30
CA GLU A 71 -20.40 -46.94 4.28
C GLU A 71 -20.92 -46.53 5.67
N GLY A 72 -20.86 -45.25 6.02
CA GLY A 72 -21.28 -44.69 7.31
C GLY A 72 -22.78 -44.43 7.46
N ASN A 73 -23.59 -44.88 6.48
CA ASN A 73 -25.05 -44.71 6.43
C ASN A 73 -25.50 -43.24 6.49
N LEU A 74 -24.80 -42.32 5.82
CA LEU A 74 -25.27 -40.95 5.66
C LEU A 74 -26.23 -40.84 4.47
N GLU A 75 -27.24 -39.98 4.61
CA GLU A 75 -28.20 -39.72 3.54
C GLU A 75 -27.75 -38.55 2.66
N ASN A 76 -27.80 -38.70 1.34
CA ASN A 76 -27.32 -37.67 0.39
C ASN A 76 -28.19 -36.39 0.35
N ASN A 77 -29.37 -36.41 0.94
CA ASN A 77 -30.33 -35.29 1.01
C ASN A 77 -30.24 -34.51 2.33
N GLU A 78 -29.39 -34.91 3.27
CA GLU A 78 -29.17 -34.24 4.54
C GLU A 78 -27.79 -33.58 4.60
N GLU A 79 -27.68 -32.52 5.39
CA GLU A 79 -26.41 -31.85 5.67
C GLU A 79 -25.81 -32.38 6.97
N TYR A 80 -24.51 -32.67 6.94
CA TYR A 80 -23.78 -33.24 8.06
C TYR A 80 -22.52 -32.43 8.37
N THR A 81 -22.18 -32.34 9.64
CA THR A 81 -20.82 -31.98 10.07
C THR A 81 -20.09 -33.27 10.40
N ILE A 82 -18.97 -33.52 9.71
CA ILE A 82 -18.14 -34.71 9.88
C ILE A 82 -16.81 -34.31 10.53
N ALA A 83 -16.51 -34.92 11.67
CA ALA A 83 -15.22 -34.82 12.35
C ALA A 83 -14.66 -36.23 12.60
N TYR A 84 -13.35 -36.35 12.76
CA TYR A 84 -12.73 -37.66 12.94
C TYR A 84 -11.59 -37.61 13.96
N VAL A 85 -11.37 -38.74 14.63
CA VAL A 85 -10.16 -38.99 15.41
C VAL A 85 -9.24 -39.86 14.57
N ARG A 86 -7.97 -39.45 14.47
CA ARG A 86 -6.93 -40.20 13.78
C ARG A 86 -6.06 -40.94 14.79
N HIS A 87 -5.86 -42.23 14.57
CA HIS A 87 -4.91 -43.04 15.31
C HIS A 87 -3.82 -43.57 14.40
N ASP A 88 -2.59 -43.49 14.86
CA ASP A 88 -1.44 -44.03 14.15
C ASP A 88 -1.38 -45.55 14.36
N LEU A 89 -1.26 -46.31 13.26
CA LEU A 89 -1.02 -47.75 13.28
C LEU A 89 0.38 -48.02 12.70
N PRO A 90 1.45 -47.95 13.51
CA PRO A 90 2.83 -48.05 13.03
C PRO A 90 3.14 -49.38 12.35
N SER A 91 2.47 -50.46 12.78
CA SER A 91 2.63 -51.81 12.24
C SER A 91 2.07 -51.98 10.83
N GLU A 92 1.15 -51.13 10.38
CA GLU A 92 0.42 -51.29 9.13
C GLU A 92 0.67 -50.15 8.11
N ASN A 93 1.54 -49.19 8.40
CA ASN A 93 1.74 -47.97 7.59
C ASN A 93 0.42 -47.28 7.21
N SER A 94 -0.53 -47.29 8.13
CA SER A 94 -1.87 -46.75 7.92
C SER A 94 -2.32 -45.96 9.14
N TYR A 95 -3.35 -45.16 8.94
CA TYR A 95 -4.08 -44.48 9.99
C TYR A 95 -5.45 -45.13 10.14
N LEU A 96 -5.87 -45.35 11.38
CA LEU A 96 -7.24 -45.68 11.70
C LEU A 96 -7.99 -44.38 11.98
N PHE A 97 -9.03 -44.13 11.20
CA PHE A 97 -9.93 -43.00 11.40
C PHE A 97 -11.21 -43.50 12.04
N GLU A 98 -11.60 -42.89 13.15
CA GLU A 98 -12.95 -43.01 13.69
C GLU A 98 -13.69 -41.71 13.38
N ALA A 99 -14.60 -41.78 12.42
CA ALA A 99 -15.33 -40.66 11.88
C ALA A 99 -16.72 -40.59 12.52
N PHE A 100 -17.12 -39.37 12.87
CA PHE A 100 -18.37 -39.02 13.52
C PHE A 100 -19.08 -38.01 12.63
N ALA A 101 -20.34 -38.25 12.32
CA ALA A 101 -21.17 -37.35 11.56
C ALA A 101 -22.41 -36.98 12.37
N LEU A 102 -22.69 -35.69 12.43
CA LEU A 102 -23.87 -35.12 13.08
C LEU A 102 -24.74 -34.45 12.02
N SER A 103 -25.98 -34.92 11.87
CA SER A 103 -26.99 -34.28 11.00
C SER A 103 -27.36 -32.91 11.56
N HIS A 104 -27.36 -31.90 10.70
CA HIS A 104 -27.70 -30.53 11.08
C HIS A 104 -29.14 -30.42 11.59
N ALA A 105 -30.05 -31.19 11.00
CA ALA A 105 -31.45 -31.24 11.40
C ALA A 105 -31.61 -31.83 12.81
N LYS A 106 -31.00 -33.00 13.06
CA LYS A 106 -31.02 -33.65 14.39
C LYS A 106 -30.39 -32.76 15.45
N ALA A 107 -29.29 -32.09 15.14
CA ALA A 107 -28.63 -31.15 16.04
C ALA A 107 -29.52 -29.92 16.34
N ALA A 108 -30.18 -29.37 15.33
CA ALA A 108 -31.05 -28.20 15.49
C ALA A 108 -32.29 -28.53 16.33
N GLU A 109 -32.83 -29.74 16.19
CA GLU A 109 -33.93 -30.24 17.01
C GLU A 109 -33.49 -30.43 18.47
N TYR A 110 -32.40 -31.18 18.67
CA TYR A 110 -31.88 -31.53 20.00
C TYR A 110 -31.46 -30.31 20.82
N PHE A 111 -30.88 -29.28 20.19
CA PHE A 111 -30.45 -28.05 20.86
C PHE A 111 -31.40 -26.87 20.67
N SER A 112 -32.65 -27.11 20.26
CA SER A 112 -33.56 -26.04 19.82
C SER A 112 -33.77 -24.94 20.87
N ALA A 113 -33.97 -25.28 22.15
CA ALA A 113 -34.17 -24.30 23.21
C ALA A 113 -32.88 -23.57 23.57
N ALA A 114 -31.74 -24.26 23.54
CA ALA A 114 -30.43 -23.67 23.78
C ALA A 114 -30.06 -22.69 22.65
N LEU A 115 -30.29 -23.05 21.39
CA LEU A 115 -30.03 -22.20 20.22
C LEU A 115 -30.90 -20.96 20.18
N ALA A 116 -32.15 -21.03 20.66
CA ALA A 116 -33.02 -19.87 20.79
C ALA A 116 -32.42 -18.79 21.72
N LYS A 117 -31.66 -19.20 22.74
CA LYS A 117 -31.01 -18.30 23.71
C LYS A 117 -29.63 -17.85 23.24
N THR A 118 -28.82 -18.79 22.77
CA THR A 118 -27.37 -18.60 22.53
C THR A 118 -27.03 -18.21 21.10
N ARG A 119 -27.90 -18.56 20.13
CA ARG A 119 -27.73 -18.41 18.67
C ARG A 119 -26.56 -19.17 18.04
N SER A 120 -25.70 -19.77 18.84
CA SER A 120 -24.46 -20.41 18.38
C SER A 120 -23.95 -21.40 19.42
N ILE A 121 -23.35 -22.48 18.91
CA ILE A 121 -22.61 -23.46 19.69
C ILE A 121 -21.21 -23.51 19.07
N ASP A 122 -20.19 -23.10 19.78
CA ASP A 122 -18.84 -23.01 19.22
C ASP A 122 -18.18 -24.39 19.10
N LEU A 123 -18.46 -25.29 20.05
CA LEU A 123 -17.87 -26.63 20.09
C LEU A 123 -18.93 -27.68 20.40
N ILE A 124 -19.03 -28.72 19.58
CA ILE A 124 -19.81 -29.94 19.89
C ILE A 124 -18.88 -31.14 19.84
N VAL A 125 -18.88 -31.94 20.91
CA VAL A 125 -18.12 -33.19 20.99
C VAL A 125 -18.98 -34.35 21.50
N PRO A 126 -18.70 -35.60 21.08
CA PRO A 126 -19.35 -36.79 21.61
C PRO A 126 -19.10 -36.99 23.10
N ALA A 127 -20.09 -37.54 23.82
CA ALA A 127 -19.99 -37.81 25.25
C ALA A 127 -18.80 -38.71 25.63
N ILE A 128 -18.39 -39.64 24.77
CA ILE A 128 -17.23 -40.53 24.99
C ILE A 128 -15.88 -39.80 25.12
N MET A 129 -15.77 -38.56 24.62
CA MET A 129 -14.52 -37.80 24.62
C MET A 129 -14.23 -37.09 25.96
N VAL A 130 -15.24 -36.98 26.83
CA VAL A 130 -15.16 -36.15 28.04
C VAL A 130 -14.09 -36.61 29.02
N TYR A 131 -13.75 -37.90 29.03
CA TYR A 131 -12.77 -38.47 29.96
C TYR A 131 -11.33 -38.04 29.69
N GLY A 132 -11.05 -37.37 28.57
CA GLY A 132 -9.76 -36.69 28.37
C GLY A 132 -9.43 -35.72 29.51
N SER A 133 -10.44 -35.02 30.06
CA SER A 133 -10.25 -34.08 31.18
C SER A 133 -9.85 -34.75 32.49
N PHE A 134 -9.96 -36.08 32.58
CA PHE A 134 -9.56 -36.85 33.77
C PHE A 134 -8.03 -36.97 33.89
N TYR A 135 -7.30 -36.86 32.78
CA TYR A 135 -5.85 -37.02 32.75
C TYR A 135 -5.08 -35.72 33.06
N ASP A 136 -5.71 -34.55 32.96
CA ASP A 136 -5.06 -33.23 33.10
C ASP A 136 -4.56 -32.89 34.52
N GLY A 137 -4.74 -33.77 35.51
CA GLY A 137 -4.32 -33.46 36.90
C GLY A 137 -3.95 -34.61 37.84
N THR A 138 -4.25 -35.88 37.55
CA THR A 138 -4.11 -36.94 38.57
C THR A 138 -3.66 -38.32 38.08
N THR A 139 -3.82 -38.65 36.80
CA THR A 139 -3.58 -40.02 36.31
C THR A 139 -2.42 -40.03 35.32
N PRO A 140 -1.32 -40.76 35.59
CA PRO A 140 -0.21 -40.83 34.64
C PRO A 140 -0.69 -41.45 33.33
N PRO A 141 -0.38 -40.85 32.17
CA PRO A 141 -0.85 -41.26 30.85
C PRO A 141 -0.13 -42.53 30.34
N GLY A 142 0.20 -43.47 31.20
CA GLY A 142 0.93 -44.69 30.84
C GLY A 142 0.10 -45.97 30.96
N LYS A 143 -1.23 -45.85 30.94
CA LYS A 143 -2.16 -46.95 31.22
C LYS A 143 -3.31 -47.03 30.22
N ASN A 144 -3.87 -48.23 30.11
CA ASN A 144 -5.07 -48.53 29.35
C ASN A 144 -6.26 -48.50 30.31
N ASP A 145 -7.01 -47.41 30.30
CA ASP A 145 -8.14 -47.21 31.20
C ASP A 145 -9.47 -47.40 30.45
N LEU A 146 -10.42 -48.05 31.12
CA LEU A 146 -11.79 -48.24 30.64
C LEU A 146 -12.71 -47.35 31.45
N PHE A 147 -13.45 -46.46 30.80
CA PHE A 147 -14.49 -45.66 31.43
C PHE A 147 -15.85 -46.27 31.11
N LEU A 148 -16.68 -46.46 32.13
CA LEU A 148 -18.04 -47.00 32.02
C LEU A 148 -19.03 -45.93 32.51
N HIS A 149 -19.77 -45.34 31.58
CA HIS A 149 -20.88 -44.45 31.87
C HIS A 149 -22.19 -45.23 31.95
N LEU A 150 -22.85 -45.17 33.11
CA LEU A 150 -24.19 -45.71 33.31
C LEU A 150 -25.17 -44.56 33.55
N GLY A 151 -25.68 -44.00 32.46
CA GLY A 151 -26.59 -42.86 32.49
C GLY A 151 -28.07 -43.26 32.43
N ASP A 152 -28.94 -42.28 32.67
CA ASP A 152 -30.39 -42.51 32.67
C ASP A 152 -30.92 -42.91 31.28
N ASN A 153 -30.55 -42.15 30.25
CA ASN A 153 -31.04 -42.34 28.88
C ASN A 153 -29.99 -42.90 27.92
N GLU A 154 -28.71 -42.74 28.24
CA GLU A 154 -27.60 -43.24 27.45
C GLU A 154 -26.53 -43.84 28.37
N SER A 155 -26.00 -44.99 27.98
CA SER A 155 -24.85 -45.62 28.64
C SER A 155 -23.84 -46.03 27.59
N TYR A 156 -22.57 -45.94 27.94
CA TYR A 156 -21.48 -46.30 27.04
C TYR A 156 -20.23 -46.66 27.82
N ALA A 157 -19.34 -47.37 27.14
CA ALA A 157 -17.99 -47.58 27.57
C ALA A 157 -17.03 -46.88 26.60
N ALA A 158 -16.00 -46.23 27.12
CA ALA A 158 -14.94 -45.61 26.35
C ALA A 158 -13.59 -46.14 26.81
N ILE A 159 -12.74 -46.51 25.85
CA ILE A 159 -11.41 -47.06 26.08
C ILE A 159 -10.42 -45.95 25.76
N TYR A 160 -9.52 -45.69 26.72
CA TYR A 160 -8.45 -44.72 26.58
C TYR A 160 -7.11 -45.44 26.74
N GLN A 161 -6.17 -45.09 25.87
CA GLN A 161 -4.79 -45.54 25.93
C GLN A 161 -3.91 -44.31 26.05
N GLU A 162 -3.09 -44.28 27.09
CA GLU A 162 -2.15 -43.19 27.34
C GLU A 162 -2.80 -41.79 27.35
N GLY A 163 -3.99 -41.70 27.95
CA GLY A 163 -4.76 -40.44 28.00
C GLY A 163 -5.53 -40.08 26.73
N HIS A 164 -5.40 -40.87 25.66
CA HIS A 164 -6.07 -40.63 24.39
C HIS A 164 -7.20 -41.62 24.17
N TYR A 165 -8.34 -41.12 23.71
CA TYR A 165 -9.46 -41.94 23.26
C TYR A 165 -9.02 -42.90 22.15
N ILE A 166 -9.47 -44.16 22.14
CA ILE A 166 -9.17 -45.14 21.06
C ILE A 166 -10.37 -45.94 20.55
N ALA A 167 -11.40 -46.11 21.37
CA ALA A 167 -12.59 -46.87 21.02
C ALA A 167 -13.72 -46.63 22.02
N HIS A 168 -14.95 -46.93 21.60
CA HIS A 168 -16.10 -46.93 22.48
C HIS A 168 -17.08 -48.07 22.16
N ARG A 169 -18.07 -48.22 23.02
CA ARG A 169 -19.21 -49.12 22.83
C ARG A 169 -20.43 -48.58 23.53
N SER A 170 -21.55 -48.45 22.82
CA SER A 170 -22.85 -48.16 23.45
C SER A 170 -23.36 -49.36 24.24
N LEU A 171 -23.92 -49.09 25.41
CA LEU A 171 -24.47 -50.07 26.35
C LEU A 171 -25.96 -49.76 26.61
N GLU A 172 -26.65 -50.66 27.29
CA GLU A 172 -28.03 -50.42 27.71
C GLU A 172 -28.06 -49.32 28.79
N SER A 173 -28.97 -48.35 28.60
CA SER A 173 -29.18 -47.27 29.57
C SER A 173 -29.85 -47.78 30.83
N LEU A 174 -29.75 -47.02 31.92
CA LEU A 174 -30.44 -47.37 33.16
C LEU A 174 -31.96 -47.48 32.96
N ALA A 175 -32.54 -46.64 32.08
CA ALA A 175 -33.95 -46.75 31.70
C ALA A 175 -34.27 -48.07 30.96
N ALA A 176 -33.41 -48.50 30.04
CA ALA A 176 -33.59 -49.76 29.32
C ALA A 176 -33.48 -50.97 30.27
N LEU A 177 -32.47 -50.97 31.14
CA LEU A 177 -32.27 -52.00 32.15
C LEU A 177 -33.45 -52.07 33.14
N ALA A 178 -33.97 -50.92 33.55
CA ALA A 178 -35.11 -50.85 34.46
C ALA A 178 -36.39 -51.42 33.83
N ALA A 179 -36.62 -51.12 32.54
CA ALA A 179 -37.73 -51.65 31.78
C ALA A 179 -37.65 -53.19 31.65
N GLU A 180 -36.47 -53.73 31.37
CA GLU A 180 -36.26 -55.19 31.31
C GLU A 180 -36.45 -55.86 32.68
N CYS A 181 -35.97 -55.23 33.75
CA CYS A 181 -36.14 -55.71 35.11
C CYS A 181 -37.57 -55.49 35.67
N GLY A 182 -38.48 -54.88 34.90
CA GLY A 182 -39.85 -54.60 35.31
C GLY A 182 -39.97 -53.66 36.51
N CYS A 183 -39.04 -52.70 36.66
CA CYS A 183 -39.03 -51.77 37.78
C CYS A 183 -38.80 -50.31 37.34
N GLU A 184 -39.10 -49.36 38.23
CA GLU A 184 -38.82 -47.97 37.97
C GLU A 184 -37.31 -47.69 37.99
N ARG A 185 -36.85 -46.79 37.11
CA ARG A 185 -35.44 -46.39 36.97
C ARG A 185 -34.80 -45.98 38.29
N GLU A 186 -35.48 -45.16 39.09
CA GLU A 186 -34.97 -44.73 40.40
C GLU A 186 -34.86 -45.88 41.40
N THR A 187 -35.74 -46.87 41.28
CA THR A 187 -35.67 -48.08 42.09
C THR A 187 -34.48 -48.93 41.67
N LEU A 188 -34.24 -49.10 40.36
CA LEU A 188 -33.07 -49.81 39.87
C LEU A 188 -31.77 -49.11 40.30
N PHE A 189 -31.70 -47.78 40.21
CA PHE A 189 -30.56 -47.00 40.67
C PHE A 189 -30.21 -47.32 42.14
N ARG A 190 -31.20 -47.24 43.05
CA ARG A 190 -31.01 -47.54 44.47
C ARG A 190 -30.56 -48.98 44.70
N VAL A 191 -31.19 -49.93 44.00
CA VAL A 191 -30.83 -51.35 44.09
C VAL A 191 -29.39 -51.60 43.65
N LEU A 192 -28.94 -50.98 42.55
CA LEU A 192 -27.56 -51.08 42.07
C LEU A 192 -26.55 -50.47 43.05
N CYS A 193 -26.88 -49.35 43.69
CA CYS A 193 -26.03 -48.71 44.69
C CYS A 193 -25.93 -49.51 46.01
N GLU A 194 -27.07 -50.02 46.51
CA GLU A 194 -27.15 -50.66 47.83
C GLU A 194 -26.79 -52.14 47.80
N ARG A 195 -27.30 -52.87 46.80
CA ARG A 195 -27.22 -54.33 46.72
C ARG A 195 -26.30 -54.81 45.60
N GLY A 196 -26.23 -54.05 44.51
CA GLY A 196 -25.40 -54.36 43.35
C GLY A 196 -25.81 -55.67 42.68
N VAL A 197 -24.82 -56.48 42.30
CA VAL A 197 -25.01 -57.81 41.68
C VAL A 197 -24.65 -58.95 42.64
N VAL A 198 -24.61 -58.70 43.94
CA VAL A 198 -24.29 -59.73 44.95
C VAL A 198 -25.58 -60.39 45.41
N GLU A 199 -25.75 -61.69 45.12
CA GLU A 199 -26.97 -62.44 45.43
C GLU A 199 -27.33 -62.39 46.93
N ASP A 200 -26.33 -62.49 47.82
CA ASP A 200 -26.50 -62.44 49.28
C ASP A 200 -27.11 -61.12 49.80
N ASN A 201 -27.03 -60.04 49.01
CA ASN A 201 -27.62 -58.75 49.38
C ASN A 201 -29.12 -58.67 49.08
N TYR A 202 -29.71 -59.68 48.42
CA TYR A 202 -31.12 -59.72 48.06
C TYR A 202 -31.90 -60.63 49.01
N PRO A 203 -33.12 -60.22 49.40
CA PRO A 203 -34.06 -61.14 50.04
C PRO A 203 -34.33 -62.35 49.14
N PRO A 204 -34.60 -63.55 49.69
CA PRO A 204 -34.88 -64.75 48.90
C PRO A 204 -36.04 -64.61 47.90
N GLU A 205 -36.99 -63.72 48.20
CA GLU A 205 -38.14 -63.41 47.34
C GLU A 205 -37.76 -62.57 46.12
N GLU A 206 -36.62 -61.86 46.17
CA GLU A 206 -36.11 -60.97 45.13
C GLU A 206 -34.86 -61.52 44.41
N SER A 207 -34.44 -62.75 44.68
CA SER A 207 -33.27 -63.38 44.02
C SER A 207 -33.41 -63.41 42.49
N ALA A 208 -34.63 -63.58 41.97
CA ALA A 208 -34.89 -63.52 40.53
C ALA A 208 -34.54 -62.14 39.93
N LYS A 209 -34.71 -61.05 40.68
CA LYS A 209 -34.34 -59.70 40.25
C LYS A 209 -32.83 -59.52 40.17
N CYS A 210 -32.09 -60.08 41.13
CA CYS A 210 -30.62 -60.09 41.08
C CYS A 210 -30.11 -60.80 39.82
N LEU A 211 -30.69 -61.96 39.47
CA LEU A 211 -30.32 -62.71 38.27
C LEU A 211 -30.58 -61.91 36.98
N LEU A 212 -31.70 -61.20 36.88
CA LEU A 212 -32.01 -60.35 35.72
C LEU A 212 -30.99 -59.20 35.58
N ILE A 213 -30.65 -58.53 36.69
CA ILE A 213 -29.65 -57.45 36.69
C ILE A 213 -28.27 -58.00 36.31
N GLN A 214 -27.88 -59.15 36.86
CA GLN A 214 -26.63 -59.83 36.51
C GLN A 214 -26.56 -60.19 35.04
N ASP A 215 -27.62 -60.78 34.48
CA ASP A 215 -27.67 -61.16 33.05
C ASP A 215 -27.54 -59.93 32.15
N ALA A 216 -28.29 -58.86 32.45
CA ALA A 216 -28.25 -57.64 31.66
C ALA A 216 -26.87 -56.94 31.72
N LEU A 217 -26.26 -56.86 32.90
CA LEU A 217 -24.89 -56.33 33.03
C LEU A 217 -23.85 -57.25 32.36
N SER A 218 -24.02 -58.57 32.45
CA SER A 218 -23.14 -59.55 31.81
C SER A 218 -23.15 -59.41 30.29
N ARG A 219 -24.33 -59.24 29.66
CA ARG A 219 -24.43 -58.99 28.21
C ARG A 219 -23.74 -57.69 27.79
N ASN A 220 -23.84 -56.64 28.61
CA ASN A 220 -23.13 -55.39 28.35
C ASN A 220 -21.60 -55.57 28.44
N VAL A 221 -21.12 -56.28 29.47
CA VAL A 221 -19.70 -56.60 29.64
C VAL A 221 -19.19 -57.50 28.51
N GLU A 222 -19.94 -58.52 28.09
CA GLU A 222 -19.59 -59.39 26.98
C GLU A 222 -19.36 -58.60 25.68
N ARG A 223 -20.33 -57.74 25.32
CA ARG A 223 -20.25 -56.88 24.14
C ARG A 223 -19.05 -55.94 24.19
N LEU A 224 -18.71 -55.44 25.38
CA LEU A 224 -17.56 -54.59 25.61
C LEU A 224 -16.25 -55.36 25.47
N VAL A 225 -16.15 -56.56 26.06
CA VAL A 225 -14.98 -57.43 25.96
C VAL A 225 -14.68 -57.81 24.52
N HIS A 226 -15.70 -58.03 23.68
CA HIS A 226 -15.51 -58.20 22.24
C HIS A 226 -14.85 -56.97 21.58
N THR A 227 -15.29 -55.75 21.92
CA THR A 227 -14.67 -54.51 21.43
C THR A 227 -13.22 -54.37 21.90
N ILE A 228 -12.96 -54.63 23.19
CA ILE A 228 -11.60 -54.60 23.77
C ILE A 228 -10.70 -55.57 23.02
N ASN A 229 -11.12 -56.83 22.85
CA ASN A 229 -10.34 -57.85 22.17
C ASN A 229 -10.05 -57.51 20.70
N HIS A 230 -11.03 -56.92 20.00
CA HIS A 230 -10.83 -56.47 18.62
C HIS A 230 -9.79 -55.34 18.55
N LYS A 231 -9.89 -54.33 19.43
CA LYS A 231 -8.98 -53.18 19.47
C LYS A 231 -7.59 -53.56 19.99
N ARG A 232 -7.50 -54.61 20.82
CA ARG A 232 -6.24 -55.16 21.32
C ARG A 232 -5.26 -55.51 20.21
N GLY A 233 -5.75 -56.14 19.13
CA GLY A 233 -4.92 -56.49 17.98
C GLY A 233 -4.47 -55.30 17.14
N LEU A 234 -5.20 -54.18 17.18
CA LEU A 234 -4.91 -52.99 16.38
C LEU A 234 -3.96 -52.01 17.10
N PHE A 235 -4.19 -51.79 18.39
CA PHE A 235 -3.50 -50.78 19.18
C PHE A 235 -2.39 -51.35 20.09
N GLY A 236 -2.18 -52.67 20.05
CA GLY A 236 -1.19 -53.33 20.90
C GLY A 236 -1.52 -53.26 22.39
N LEU A 237 -2.80 -53.15 22.75
CA LEU A 237 -3.22 -53.18 24.16
C LEU A 237 -2.76 -54.53 24.77
N THR A 238 -2.18 -54.51 25.96
CA THR A 238 -1.80 -55.74 26.67
C THR A 238 -2.95 -56.24 27.52
N GLU A 239 -3.45 -55.35 28.38
CA GLU A 239 -4.58 -55.55 29.28
C GLU A 239 -5.24 -54.20 29.60
N ILE A 240 -6.43 -54.23 30.20
CA ILE A 240 -7.05 -53.05 30.82
C ILE A 240 -6.47 -52.91 32.22
N ASP A 241 -5.85 -51.77 32.50
CA ASP A 241 -5.19 -51.51 33.78
C ASP A 241 -6.19 -51.13 34.88
N ARG A 242 -7.23 -50.37 34.52
CA ARG A 242 -8.23 -49.84 35.47
C ARG A 242 -9.59 -49.65 34.80
N ILE A 243 -10.64 -49.76 35.59
CA ILE A 243 -12.00 -49.46 35.17
C ILE A 243 -12.53 -48.31 36.04
N TYR A 244 -12.93 -47.22 35.40
CA TYR A 244 -13.56 -46.07 36.03
C TYR A 244 -15.07 -46.12 35.80
N LEU A 245 -15.84 -46.17 36.87
CA LEU A 245 -17.29 -46.15 36.82
C LEU A 245 -17.80 -44.72 37.00
N ASP A 246 -18.42 -44.21 35.94
CA ASP A 246 -19.15 -42.96 35.92
C ASP A 246 -20.64 -43.23 36.19
N PHE A 247 -20.96 -43.31 37.48
CA PHE A 247 -22.31 -43.61 37.99
C PHE A 247 -22.64 -42.68 39.16
N LYS A 248 -22.62 -41.36 38.91
CA LYS A 248 -22.91 -40.31 39.91
C LYS A 248 -22.04 -40.41 41.18
N GLY A 249 -20.81 -40.90 41.03
CA GLY A 249 -19.87 -41.12 42.12
C GLY A 249 -20.12 -42.38 42.97
N HIS A 250 -21.06 -43.23 42.58
CA HIS A 250 -21.35 -44.49 43.27
C HIS A 250 -20.62 -45.69 42.65
N THR A 251 -20.42 -46.74 43.45
CA THR A 251 -19.97 -48.06 43.02
C THR A 251 -21.14 -49.03 42.90
N ILE A 252 -21.00 -50.08 42.11
CA ILE A 252 -21.95 -51.19 42.03
C ILE A 252 -21.32 -52.42 42.71
N PRO A 253 -21.79 -52.84 43.90
CA PRO A 253 -21.23 -54.00 44.60
C PRO A 253 -21.24 -55.26 43.72
N GLY A 254 -20.10 -55.94 43.63
CA GLY A 254 -19.97 -57.22 42.90
C GLY A 254 -19.80 -57.07 41.39
N LEU A 255 -19.72 -55.85 40.85
CA LEU A 255 -19.48 -55.63 39.43
C LEU A 255 -18.15 -56.26 38.97
N GLU A 256 -17.16 -56.32 39.87
CA GLU A 256 -15.87 -56.99 39.66
C GLU A 256 -16.07 -58.44 39.23
N SER A 257 -16.98 -59.18 39.89
CA SER A 257 -17.27 -60.58 39.56
C SER A 257 -17.79 -60.77 38.14
N VAL A 258 -18.54 -59.78 37.62
CA VAL A 258 -19.05 -59.80 36.24
C VAL A 258 -17.89 -59.64 35.25
N PHE A 259 -16.98 -58.69 35.49
CA PHE A 259 -15.80 -58.50 34.64
C PHE A 259 -14.82 -59.69 34.72
N GLU A 260 -14.65 -60.28 35.90
CA GLU A 260 -13.82 -61.47 36.12
C GLU A 260 -14.33 -62.68 35.32
N ALA A 261 -15.65 -62.87 35.25
CA ALA A 261 -16.28 -63.95 34.48
C ALA A 261 -15.94 -63.89 32.98
N TYR A 262 -15.68 -62.69 32.44
CA TYR A 262 -15.26 -62.48 31.05
C TYR A 262 -13.74 -62.26 30.88
N GLY A 263 -12.94 -62.55 31.92
CA GLY A 263 -11.48 -62.61 31.84
C GLY A 263 -10.73 -61.32 32.19
N ILE A 264 -11.43 -60.27 32.66
CA ILE A 264 -10.80 -59.04 33.16
C ILE A 264 -10.65 -59.16 34.68
N THR A 265 -9.54 -59.74 35.13
CA THR A 265 -9.33 -60.15 36.53
C THR A 265 -8.39 -59.25 37.34
N ARG A 266 -7.66 -58.34 36.69
CA ARG A 266 -6.61 -57.53 37.33
C ARG A 266 -6.91 -56.03 37.36
N ALA A 267 -8.02 -55.62 36.77
CA ALA A 267 -8.39 -54.22 36.66
C ALA A 267 -9.25 -53.82 37.86
N PRO A 268 -8.77 -53.00 38.81
CA PRO A 268 -9.60 -52.48 39.87
C PRO A 268 -10.69 -51.58 39.28
N ILE A 269 -11.91 -51.74 39.80
CA ILE A 269 -13.05 -50.86 39.48
C ILE A 269 -13.11 -49.75 40.54
N ALA A 270 -13.08 -48.50 40.10
CA ALA A 270 -13.17 -47.34 40.98
C ALA A 270 -14.24 -46.36 40.48
N PRO A 271 -15.03 -45.75 41.36
CA PRO A 271 -15.96 -44.71 40.95
C PRO A 271 -15.17 -43.44 40.57
N ILE A 272 -15.65 -42.70 39.59
CA ILE A 272 -15.11 -41.36 39.33
C ILE A 272 -15.53 -40.45 40.49
N THR A 273 -14.55 -39.84 41.15
CA THR A 273 -14.78 -38.85 42.21
C THR A 273 -13.84 -37.66 41.95
N LYS A 274 -14.41 -36.51 41.57
CA LYS A 274 -13.66 -35.28 41.30
C LYS A 274 -14.28 -34.15 42.11
N GLY A 275 -13.55 -33.64 43.11
CA GLY A 275 -13.85 -32.41 43.86
C GLY A 275 -15.12 -32.39 44.73
N HIS A 276 -16.13 -33.20 44.44
CA HIS A 276 -17.38 -33.30 45.18
C HIS A 276 -17.80 -34.77 45.34
N PRO A 277 -18.05 -35.26 46.57
CA PRO A 277 -18.58 -36.59 46.78
C PRO A 277 -20.08 -36.63 46.41
N ALA A 278 -20.43 -37.51 45.47
CA ALA A 278 -21.80 -37.91 45.13
C ALA A 278 -22.75 -36.75 44.80
N ASP A 279 -22.51 -36.08 43.67
CA ASP A 279 -23.45 -35.08 43.14
C ASP A 279 -24.00 -35.53 41.79
N ASP A 280 -25.30 -35.30 41.55
CA ASP A 280 -25.99 -35.63 40.29
C ASP A 280 -25.35 -34.95 39.07
N ALA A 281 -24.56 -33.89 39.29
CA ALA A 281 -23.89 -33.10 38.29
C ALA A 281 -22.45 -33.53 37.97
N LEU A 282 -21.92 -34.62 38.55
CA LEU A 282 -20.53 -35.04 38.33
C LEU A 282 -20.20 -35.26 36.85
N HIS A 283 -21.09 -35.93 36.10
CA HIS A 283 -20.89 -36.15 34.67
C HIS A 283 -20.82 -34.80 33.92
N ASN A 284 -21.75 -33.90 34.21
CA ASN A 284 -21.80 -32.57 33.62
C ASN A 284 -20.54 -31.74 33.93
N LEU A 285 -19.95 -31.92 35.12
CA LEU A 285 -18.67 -31.30 35.46
C LEU A 285 -17.53 -31.79 34.55
N LEU A 286 -17.43 -33.11 34.32
CA LEU A 286 -16.41 -33.69 33.42
C LEU A 286 -16.57 -33.17 31.99
N CYS A 287 -17.82 -33.09 31.54
CA CYS A 287 -18.19 -32.53 30.23
C CYS A 287 -17.74 -31.07 30.10
N ALA A 288 -18.08 -30.24 31.07
CA ALA A 288 -17.74 -28.82 31.04
C ALA A 288 -16.22 -28.58 31.14
N GLU A 289 -15.50 -29.34 31.97
CA GLU A 289 -14.04 -29.30 32.05
C GLU A 289 -13.38 -29.67 30.73
N HIS A 290 -13.84 -30.75 30.11
CA HIS A 290 -13.32 -31.18 28.81
C HIS A 290 -13.53 -30.10 27.74
N LEU A 291 -14.75 -29.55 27.67
CA LEU A 291 -15.06 -28.46 26.74
C LEU A 291 -14.21 -27.22 27.01
N ALA A 292 -14.00 -26.84 28.27
CA ALA A 292 -13.19 -25.68 28.63
C ALA A 292 -11.71 -25.85 28.24
N GLY A 293 -11.18 -27.08 28.34
CA GLY A 293 -9.84 -27.43 27.89
C GLY A 293 -9.68 -27.46 26.36
N GLN A 294 -10.71 -27.92 25.64
CA GLN A 294 -10.69 -28.00 24.17
C GLN A 294 -11.09 -26.71 23.46
N MET A 295 -11.69 -25.75 24.17
CA MET A 295 -12.08 -24.46 23.61
C MET A 295 -10.87 -23.71 23.01
N GLY A 296 -10.88 -23.55 21.68
CA GLY A 296 -9.81 -22.93 20.91
C GLY A 296 -8.89 -23.92 20.17
N ASN A 297 -9.03 -25.22 20.43
CA ASN A 297 -8.43 -26.28 19.60
C ASN A 297 -9.48 -26.80 18.61
N THR A 298 -9.25 -26.56 17.31
CA THR A 298 -10.22 -26.88 16.25
C THR A 298 -10.02 -28.25 15.62
N SER A 299 -9.18 -29.13 16.21
CA SER A 299 -8.86 -30.42 15.59
C SER A 299 -10.06 -31.35 15.46
N PHE A 300 -11.02 -31.24 16.38
CA PHE A 300 -12.26 -32.02 16.37
C PHE A 300 -13.43 -31.12 16.78
N ASN A 301 -14.38 -30.88 15.87
CA ASN A 301 -15.60 -30.13 16.17
C ASN A 301 -16.76 -30.66 15.32
N LEU A 302 -17.86 -31.03 15.97
CA LEU A 302 -19.10 -31.43 15.29
C LEU A 302 -20.12 -30.29 15.20
N SER A 303 -19.79 -29.08 15.63
CA SER A 303 -20.77 -27.99 15.63
C SER A 303 -21.12 -27.52 14.21
N PRO A 304 -22.41 -27.57 13.81
CA PRO A 304 -22.88 -26.87 12.62
C PRO A 304 -23.22 -25.39 12.93
N PHE A 305 -23.18 -24.98 14.19
CA PHE A 305 -23.65 -23.67 14.67
C PHE A 305 -22.52 -22.75 15.11
N GLU A 306 -21.32 -22.93 14.54
CA GLU A 306 -20.15 -22.13 14.88
C GLU A 306 -20.45 -20.63 14.75
N ARG A 307 -19.90 -19.83 15.68
CA ARG A 307 -19.98 -18.37 15.55
C ARG A 307 -19.31 -17.94 14.27
N GLN A 308 -20.12 -17.35 13.40
CA GLN A 308 -19.58 -16.80 12.18
C GLN A 308 -18.51 -15.75 12.52
N ALA A 309 -17.30 -15.91 11.98
CA ALA A 309 -16.21 -14.97 12.21
C ALA A 309 -16.66 -13.52 11.92
N PRO A 310 -16.09 -12.50 12.57
CA PRO A 310 -16.38 -11.11 12.24
C PRO A 310 -16.21 -10.86 10.74
N TRP A 311 -17.06 -10.02 10.15
CA TRP A 311 -17.12 -9.84 8.68
C TRP A 311 -15.75 -9.56 8.07
N TYR A 312 -14.91 -8.75 8.73
CA TYR A 312 -13.57 -8.37 8.29
C TYR A 312 -12.54 -9.52 8.26
N ARG A 313 -12.77 -10.61 8.99
CA ARG A 313 -11.90 -11.81 8.94
C ARG A 313 -12.33 -12.81 7.86
N ARG A 314 -13.59 -12.76 7.42
CA ARG A 314 -14.10 -13.65 6.36
C ARG A 314 -13.43 -13.32 5.03
N GLU A 315 -13.27 -14.32 4.17
CA GLU A 315 -12.76 -14.11 2.81
C GLU A 315 -13.60 -13.09 2.03
N SER A 316 -14.91 -13.08 2.22
CA SER A 316 -15.79 -12.06 1.65
C SER A 316 -15.50 -10.64 2.16
N GLY A 317 -15.19 -10.47 3.44
CA GLY A 317 -14.81 -9.17 4.00
C GLY A 317 -13.42 -8.72 3.60
N LYS A 318 -12.45 -9.65 3.52
CA LYS A 318 -11.13 -9.38 2.92
C LYS A 318 -11.30 -8.89 1.48
N PHE A 319 -12.09 -9.59 0.68
CA PHE A 319 -12.41 -9.17 -0.69
C PHE A 319 -13.05 -7.78 -0.75
N LEU A 320 -14.04 -7.51 0.12
CA LEU A 320 -14.68 -6.20 0.18
C LEU A 320 -13.70 -5.07 0.56
N SER A 321 -12.77 -5.36 1.47
CA SER A 321 -11.73 -4.41 1.89
C SER A 321 -10.76 -4.07 0.75
N VAL A 322 -10.41 -5.06 -0.08
CA VAL A 322 -9.56 -4.85 -1.27
C VAL A 322 -10.30 -4.01 -2.32
N ILE A 323 -11.60 -4.26 -2.53
CA ILE A 323 -12.42 -3.43 -3.42
C ILE A 323 -12.48 -1.99 -2.90
N ALA A 324 -12.76 -1.79 -1.62
CA ALA A 324 -12.83 -0.46 -1.02
C ALA A 324 -11.51 0.30 -1.16
N ALA A 325 -10.38 -0.37 -0.90
CA ALA A 325 -9.05 0.21 -1.10
C ALA A 325 -8.79 0.58 -2.57
N SER A 326 -9.20 -0.28 -3.51
CA SER A 326 -9.05 -0.03 -4.95
C SER A 326 -9.88 1.17 -5.42
N VAL A 327 -11.12 1.30 -4.92
CA VAL A 327 -11.98 2.46 -5.21
C VAL A 327 -11.38 3.75 -4.64
N LEU A 328 -10.81 3.70 -3.42
CA LEU A 328 -10.14 4.87 -2.82
C LEU A 328 -8.94 5.32 -3.66
N VAL A 329 -8.10 4.39 -4.13
CA VAL A 329 -6.98 4.71 -5.02
C VAL A 329 -7.48 5.27 -6.36
N ALA A 330 -8.52 4.67 -6.94
CA ALA A 330 -9.12 5.10 -8.19
C ALA A 330 -9.75 6.51 -8.10
N LEU A 331 -10.20 6.95 -6.91
CA LEU A 331 -10.68 8.31 -6.68
C LEU A 331 -9.54 9.29 -6.35
N ALA A 332 -8.53 8.86 -5.60
CA ALA A 332 -7.41 9.71 -5.19
C ALA A 332 -6.54 10.15 -6.37
N VAL A 333 -6.29 9.27 -7.35
CA VAL A 333 -5.44 9.58 -8.51
C VAL A 333 -6.03 10.69 -9.40
N PRO A 334 -7.30 10.63 -9.85
CA PRO A 334 -7.91 11.72 -10.61
C PRO A 334 -7.99 13.03 -9.82
N LEU A 335 -8.27 12.95 -8.51
CA LEU A 335 -8.28 14.14 -7.65
C LEU A 335 -6.90 14.81 -7.61
N ALA A 336 -5.82 14.04 -7.41
CA ALA A 336 -4.46 14.55 -7.42
C ALA A 336 -4.08 15.17 -8.78
N ILE A 337 -4.40 14.50 -9.89
CA ILE A 337 -4.16 15.02 -11.24
C ILE A 337 -4.95 16.32 -11.47
N SER A 338 -6.23 16.36 -11.07
CA SER A 338 -7.06 17.56 -11.23
C SER A 338 -6.51 18.75 -10.43
N TRP A 339 -5.98 18.48 -9.24
CA TRP A 339 -5.37 19.49 -8.38
C TRP A 339 -4.08 20.02 -9.00
N GLN A 340 -3.23 19.15 -9.54
CA GLN A 340 -2.01 19.52 -10.25
C GLN A 340 -2.30 20.35 -11.51
N ILE A 341 -3.29 19.95 -12.32
CA ILE A 341 -3.72 20.72 -13.50
C ILE A 341 -4.23 22.11 -13.08
N SER A 342 -4.96 22.20 -11.97
CA SER A 342 -5.45 23.48 -11.45
C SER A 342 -4.31 24.40 -10.98
N ASP A 343 -3.25 23.86 -10.36
CA ASP A 343 -2.07 24.64 -9.97
C ASP A 343 -1.31 25.14 -11.20
N GLU A 344 -1.06 24.27 -12.18
CA GLU A 344 -0.34 24.63 -13.41
C GLU A 344 -1.11 25.63 -14.27
N THR A 345 -2.45 25.53 -14.34
CA THR A 345 -3.27 26.52 -15.04
C THR A 345 -3.20 27.91 -14.40
N ARG A 346 -3.12 28.00 -13.06
CA ARG A 346 -2.90 29.27 -12.36
C ARG A 346 -1.53 29.85 -12.68
N ARG A 347 -0.46 29.04 -12.61
CA ARG A 347 0.90 29.48 -12.98
C ARG A 347 0.98 29.93 -14.42
N ASN A 348 0.33 29.21 -15.34
CA ASN A 348 0.33 29.57 -16.75
C ASN A 348 -0.40 30.91 -16.98
N ALA A 349 -1.50 31.17 -16.26
CA ALA A 349 -2.15 32.48 -16.30
C ALA A 349 -1.25 33.61 -15.79
N GLU A 350 -0.50 33.39 -14.70
CA GLU A 350 0.51 34.34 -14.19
C GLU A 350 1.66 34.56 -15.19
N LEU A 351 2.12 33.49 -15.85
CA LEU A 351 3.16 33.54 -16.88
C LEU A 351 2.70 34.33 -18.13
N ILE A 352 1.46 34.13 -18.58
CA ILE A 352 0.88 34.91 -19.67
C ILE A 352 0.78 36.40 -19.29
N GLN A 353 0.40 36.69 -18.05
CA GLN A 353 0.33 38.08 -17.57
C GLN A 353 1.72 38.72 -17.49
N THR A 354 2.74 37.98 -17.06
CA THR A 354 4.12 38.49 -17.03
C THR A 354 4.71 38.68 -18.42
N LEU A 355 4.45 37.75 -19.36
CA LEU A 355 4.84 37.89 -20.77
C LEU A 355 4.25 39.16 -21.41
N SER A 356 2.94 39.37 -21.26
CA SER A 356 2.27 40.56 -21.81
C SER A 356 2.83 41.87 -21.23
N ARG A 357 3.23 41.87 -19.95
CA ARG A 357 3.91 43.01 -19.32
C ARG A 357 5.28 43.26 -19.91
N ILE A 358 6.08 42.21 -20.12
CA ILE A 358 7.43 42.31 -20.71
C ILE A 358 7.33 42.78 -22.17
N GLU A 359 6.39 42.24 -22.96
CA GLU A 359 6.14 42.69 -24.33
C GLU A 359 5.75 44.18 -24.37
N GLY A 360 4.89 44.63 -23.44
CA GLY A 360 4.56 46.04 -23.28
C GLY A 360 5.80 46.91 -23.01
N GLN A 361 6.66 46.48 -22.07
CA GLN A 361 7.91 47.17 -21.76
C GLN A 361 8.91 47.16 -22.93
N SER A 362 9.00 46.07 -23.68
CA SER A 362 9.87 45.96 -24.86
C SER A 362 9.39 46.87 -25.99
N SER A 363 8.08 46.96 -26.20
CA SER A 363 7.47 47.87 -27.17
C SER A 363 7.75 49.33 -26.81
N GLU A 364 7.55 49.71 -25.54
CA GLU A 364 7.86 51.04 -25.01
C GLU A 364 9.35 51.37 -25.11
N LEU A 365 10.23 50.42 -24.80
CA LEU A 365 11.67 50.62 -24.96
C LEU A 365 12.06 50.81 -26.43
N SER A 366 11.45 50.06 -27.35
CA SER A 366 11.70 50.18 -28.79
C SER A 366 11.27 51.54 -29.35
N SER A 367 10.13 52.09 -28.91
CA SER A 367 9.66 53.40 -29.32
C SER A 367 10.56 54.50 -28.77
N THR A 368 10.97 54.37 -27.50
CA THR A 368 11.91 55.30 -26.85
C THR A 368 13.28 55.30 -27.55
N LEU A 369 13.78 54.13 -27.95
CA LEU A 369 15.01 54.01 -28.75
C LEU A 369 14.87 54.64 -30.13
N GLY A 370 13.72 54.44 -30.80
CA GLY A 370 13.43 55.06 -32.09
C GLY A 370 13.41 56.60 -32.02
N ASP A 371 12.81 57.17 -30.98
CA ASP A 371 12.78 58.62 -30.78
C ASP A 371 14.16 59.18 -30.42
N ARG A 372 14.94 58.47 -29.59
CA ARG A 372 16.34 58.82 -29.30
C ARG A 372 17.21 58.81 -30.56
N MET A 373 17.04 57.82 -31.43
CA MET A 373 17.74 57.76 -32.73
C MET A 373 17.39 58.95 -33.63
N ARG A 374 16.10 59.32 -33.73
CA ARG A 374 15.68 60.51 -34.50
C ARG A 374 16.27 61.80 -33.96
N GLN A 375 16.36 61.93 -32.63
CA GLN A 375 17.02 63.08 -32.00
C GLN A 375 18.52 63.13 -32.32
N LEU A 376 19.19 61.97 -32.34
CA LEU A 376 20.60 61.86 -32.68
C LEU A 376 20.87 62.23 -34.15
N GLU A 377 20.02 61.81 -35.09
CA GLU A 377 20.11 62.18 -36.51
C GLU A 377 19.93 63.69 -36.73
N LYS A 378 18.97 64.32 -36.04
CA LYS A 378 18.79 65.77 -36.09
C LYS A 378 20.04 66.51 -35.61
N ALA A 379 20.58 66.14 -34.45
CA ALA A 379 21.80 66.74 -33.92
C ALA A 379 23.00 66.58 -34.86
N ARG A 380 23.09 65.45 -35.57
CA ARG A 380 24.13 65.21 -36.58
C ARG A 380 23.97 66.12 -37.79
N HIS A 381 22.76 66.28 -38.30
CA HIS A 381 22.49 67.21 -39.41
C HIS A 381 22.80 68.67 -39.05
N ASP A 382 22.44 69.10 -37.85
CA ASP A 382 22.74 70.47 -37.37
C ASP A 382 24.26 70.70 -37.29
N ALA A 383 25.03 69.71 -36.82
CA ALA A 383 26.49 69.79 -36.79
C ALA A 383 27.12 69.89 -38.19
N GLU A 384 26.59 69.16 -39.17
CA GLU A 384 27.05 69.23 -40.56
C GLU A 384 26.73 70.60 -41.21
N ALA A 385 25.59 71.20 -40.87
CA ALA A 385 25.21 72.53 -41.37
C ALA A 385 26.16 73.62 -40.84
N LEU A 386 26.48 73.60 -39.54
CA LEU A 386 27.43 74.51 -38.89
C LEU A 386 28.83 74.45 -39.52
N ASN A 387 29.31 73.25 -39.85
CA ASN A 387 30.62 73.10 -40.48
C ASN A 387 30.70 73.75 -41.88
N ARG A 388 29.62 73.68 -42.68
CA ARG A 388 29.58 74.33 -44.01
C ARG A 388 29.64 75.85 -43.91
N GLU A 389 29.03 76.42 -42.87
CA GLU A 389 29.03 77.87 -42.63
C GLU A 389 30.44 78.37 -42.29
N ILE A 390 31.19 77.61 -41.50
CA ILE A 390 32.59 77.92 -41.15
C ILE A 390 33.48 77.95 -42.39
N ASP A 391 33.30 77.02 -43.34
CA ASP A 391 34.11 76.95 -44.56
C ASP A 391 33.87 78.15 -45.49
N MET A 392 32.62 78.65 -45.60
CA MET A 392 32.30 79.83 -46.41
C MET A 392 32.97 81.10 -45.89
N VAL A 393 33.02 81.29 -44.57
CA VAL A 393 33.67 82.45 -43.95
C VAL A 393 35.19 82.44 -44.21
N ARG A 394 35.82 81.26 -44.20
CA ARG A 394 37.26 81.13 -44.47
C ARG A 394 37.61 81.55 -45.90
N GLY A 395 36.87 81.08 -46.91
CA GLY A 395 37.12 81.44 -48.32
C GLY A 395 36.94 82.93 -48.63
N SER A 396 35.99 83.59 -47.95
CA SER A 396 35.75 85.03 -48.09
C SER A 396 36.96 85.88 -47.70
N ARG A 397 37.70 85.45 -46.67
CA ARG A 397 38.84 86.19 -46.11
C ARG A 397 40.08 86.16 -47.00
N GLU A 398 40.36 85.02 -47.62
CA GLU A 398 41.51 84.84 -48.53
C GLU A 398 41.40 85.71 -49.81
N THR A 399 40.16 85.92 -50.28
CA THR A 399 39.91 86.68 -51.51
C THR A 399 40.17 88.20 -51.32
N ALA A 400 39.96 88.73 -50.12
CA ALA A 400 40.14 90.14 -49.81
C ALA A 400 41.63 90.57 -49.78
N GLU A 401 42.54 89.69 -49.32
CA GLU A 401 43.98 89.99 -49.26
C GLU A 401 44.63 90.14 -50.65
N LEU A 402 44.17 89.35 -51.63
CA LEU A 402 44.67 89.38 -53.00
C LEU A 402 44.39 90.70 -53.73
N ILE A 403 43.23 91.31 -53.49
CA ILE A 403 42.82 92.57 -54.14
C ILE A 403 43.67 93.75 -53.66
N GLY A 404 44.00 93.80 -52.36
CA GLY A 404 44.82 94.88 -51.78
C GLY A 404 46.24 94.97 -52.36
N GLN A 405 46.89 93.83 -52.61
CA GLN A 405 48.26 93.80 -53.11
C GLN A 405 48.41 94.26 -54.58
N MET A 406 47.36 94.11 -55.39
CA MET A 406 47.41 94.50 -56.80
C MET A 406 47.42 96.02 -57.00
N HIS A 407 46.65 96.77 -56.20
CA HIS A 407 46.55 98.22 -56.31
C HIS A 407 47.88 98.93 -56.00
N LEU A 408 48.58 98.50 -54.95
CA LEU A 408 49.88 99.04 -54.54
C LEU A 408 50.95 98.92 -55.64
N LYS A 409 51.03 97.76 -56.31
CA LYS A 409 52.04 97.51 -57.35
C LYS A 409 51.83 98.37 -58.59
N ARG A 410 50.58 98.69 -58.94
CA ARG A 410 50.23 99.53 -60.10
C ARG A 410 50.71 100.97 -59.92
N GLN A 411 50.48 101.54 -58.74
CA GLN A 411 50.83 102.93 -58.43
C GLN A 411 52.35 103.17 -58.46
N GLN A 412 53.14 102.21 -57.96
CA GLN A 412 54.60 102.31 -57.94
C GLN A 412 55.21 102.36 -59.34
N MET A 413 54.74 101.52 -60.26
CA MET A 413 55.27 101.48 -61.64
C MET A 413 55.02 102.78 -62.42
N LEU A 414 53.91 103.46 -62.16
CA LEU A 414 53.58 104.72 -62.82
C LEU A 414 54.49 105.86 -62.32
N LEU A 415 54.79 105.87 -61.01
CA LEU A 415 55.72 106.83 -60.39
C LEU A 415 57.14 106.68 -60.93
N ASP A 416 57.66 105.46 -60.98
CA ASP A 416 59.04 105.18 -61.41
C ASP A 416 59.30 105.70 -62.83
N VAL A 417 58.38 105.41 -63.75
CA VAL A 417 58.53 105.77 -65.16
C VAL A 417 58.36 107.28 -65.40
N THR A 418 57.43 107.92 -64.69
CA THR A 418 57.26 109.38 -64.77
C THR A 418 58.52 110.09 -64.27
N SER A 419 59.18 109.56 -63.24
CA SER A 419 60.41 110.14 -62.70
C SER A 419 61.57 110.11 -63.70
N GLU A 420 61.75 108.99 -64.42
CA GLU A 420 62.84 108.84 -65.40
C GLU A 420 62.57 109.64 -66.68
N LEU A 421 61.30 109.79 -67.11
CA LEU A 421 60.94 110.73 -68.18
C LEU A 421 61.32 112.18 -67.84
N GLY A 422 61.04 112.60 -66.61
CA GLY A 422 61.39 113.93 -66.11
C GLY A 422 62.90 114.16 -66.04
N ARG A 423 63.67 113.13 -65.66
CA ARG A 423 65.13 113.18 -65.51
C ARG A 423 65.84 113.54 -66.81
N TYR A 424 65.38 112.99 -67.94
CA TYR A 424 65.97 113.25 -69.26
C TYR A 424 65.22 114.33 -70.06
N ARG A 425 64.20 114.97 -69.48
CA ARG A 425 63.37 116.02 -70.10
C ARG A 425 62.81 115.59 -71.46
N LEU A 426 62.29 114.38 -71.52
CA LEU A 426 61.66 113.81 -72.70
C LEU A 426 60.15 114.11 -72.69
N GLY A 427 59.59 114.44 -73.85
CA GLY A 427 58.14 114.60 -74.02
C GLY A 427 57.48 113.23 -74.19
N THR A 428 56.27 113.04 -73.66
CA THR A 428 55.48 111.82 -73.89
C THR A 428 54.11 112.20 -74.46
N LEU A 429 53.67 111.50 -75.48
CA LEU A 429 52.35 111.71 -76.11
C LEU A 429 51.26 110.88 -75.41
N SER A 430 51.59 109.68 -74.92
CA SER A 430 50.66 108.83 -74.18
C SER A 430 51.39 107.84 -73.25
N MET A 431 50.69 107.43 -72.18
CA MET A 431 51.12 106.39 -71.24
C MET A 431 49.93 105.48 -70.95
N GLU A 432 50.06 104.19 -71.28
CA GLU A 432 49.00 103.19 -71.06
C GLU A 432 49.50 102.07 -70.16
N GLN A 433 48.86 101.87 -69.01
CA GLN A 433 49.25 100.84 -68.03
C GLN A 433 48.24 99.69 -67.97
N ASN A 434 48.69 98.51 -68.38
CA ASN A 434 47.92 97.27 -68.44
C ASN A 434 48.17 96.42 -67.17
N GLY A 435 47.34 96.64 -66.15
CA GLY A 435 47.42 95.94 -64.87
C GLY A 435 48.64 96.36 -64.03
N SER A 436 49.16 95.43 -63.21
CA SER A 436 50.33 95.66 -62.34
C SER A 436 51.67 95.24 -62.96
N LYS A 437 51.68 94.79 -64.23
CA LYS A 437 52.83 94.12 -64.85
C LYS A 437 53.38 94.77 -66.14
N GLY A 438 52.65 95.70 -66.77
CA GLY A 438 53.10 96.27 -68.06
C GLY A 438 52.61 97.69 -68.30
N MET A 439 53.45 98.49 -68.95
CA MET A 439 53.14 99.86 -69.37
C MET A 439 53.78 100.18 -70.72
N ALA A 440 53.04 100.86 -71.60
CA ALA A 440 53.53 101.35 -72.89
C ALA A 440 53.62 102.88 -72.88
N LEU A 441 54.70 103.41 -73.43
CA LEU A 441 55.02 104.84 -73.46
C LEU A 441 55.33 105.29 -74.88
N HIS A 442 54.71 106.38 -75.32
CA HIS A 442 55.04 107.02 -76.59
C HIS A 442 55.92 108.23 -76.33
N VAL A 443 57.24 108.07 -76.52
CA VAL A 443 58.26 109.06 -76.17
C VAL A 443 58.69 109.83 -77.43
N VAL A 444 58.82 111.15 -77.28
CA VAL A 444 59.22 112.09 -78.35
C VAL A 444 60.47 112.84 -77.93
N ALA A 445 61.48 112.87 -78.79
CA ALA A 445 62.74 113.59 -78.56
C ALA A 445 63.21 114.35 -79.82
N ASP A 446 63.73 115.56 -79.62
CA ASP A 446 64.36 116.38 -80.66
C ASP A 446 65.65 115.72 -81.19
N TYR A 447 65.98 115.87 -82.48
CA TYR A 447 67.09 115.16 -83.17
C TYR A 447 68.43 115.23 -82.42
N ARG A 448 68.73 116.36 -81.79
CA ARG A 448 69.97 116.57 -81.02
C ARG A 448 70.02 115.78 -79.70
N LYS A 449 68.91 115.23 -79.24
CA LYS A 449 68.73 114.50 -77.98
C LYS A 449 68.34 113.04 -78.16
N ARG A 450 68.49 112.48 -79.36
CA ARG A 450 68.09 111.09 -79.67
C ARG A 450 68.66 110.04 -78.71
N ASP A 451 69.88 110.24 -78.20
CA ASP A 451 70.55 109.32 -77.28
C ASP A 451 69.88 109.29 -75.89
N ASP A 452 69.04 110.27 -75.56
CA ASP A 452 68.36 110.33 -74.27
C ASP A 452 67.19 109.33 -74.17
N ILE A 453 66.60 108.88 -75.29
CA ILE A 453 65.62 107.78 -75.29
C ILE A 453 66.29 106.45 -74.88
N ALA A 454 67.51 106.19 -75.35
CA ALA A 454 68.27 105.01 -74.93
C ALA A 454 68.70 105.08 -73.45
N LYS A 455 68.97 106.29 -72.94
CA LYS A 455 69.25 106.52 -71.50
C LYS A 455 68.01 106.32 -70.63
N LEU A 456 66.82 106.73 -71.09
CA LEU A 456 65.54 106.43 -70.42
C LEU A 456 65.34 104.92 -70.26
N MET A 457 65.53 104.15 -71.34
CA MET A 457 65.41 102.70 -71.28
C MET A 457 66.43 102.09 -70.30
N SER A 458 67.67 102.58 -70.31
CA SER A 458 68.71 102.13 -69.38
C SER A 458 68.40 102.48 -67.92
N GLY A 459 67.80 103.65 -67.67
CA GLY A 459 67.32 104.07 -66.35
C GLY A 459 66.21 103.17 -65.81
N LEU A 460 65.30 102.73 -66.68
CA LEU A 460 64.23 101.80 -66.35
C LEU A 460 64.75 100.37 -66.09
N TYR A 461 65.76 99.91 -66.82
CA TYR A 461 66.46 98.66 -66.48
C TYR A 461 67.14 98.74 -65.10
N ALA A 462 67.76 99.88 -64.75
CA ALA A 462 68.41 100.07 -63.45
C ALA A 462 67.41 100.07 -62.27
N LEU A 463 66.14 100.42 -62.51
CA LEU A 463 65.06 100.34 -61.53
C LEU A 463 64.45 98.92 -61.40
N GLY A 464 64.98 97.93 -62.13
CA GLY A 464 64.63 96.52 -61.98
C GLY A 464 63.52 96.00 -62.90
N TYR A 465 63.14 96.75 -63.93
CA TYR A 465 62.20 96.29 -64.96
C TYR A 465 62.93 95.39 -65.97
N GLN A 466 62.41 94.18 -66.20
CA GLN A 466 63.16 93.12 -66.89
C GLN A 466 63.10 93.21 -68.42
N ASN A 467 62.10 93.88 -68.98
CA ASN A 467 61.87 93.95 -70.43
C ASN A 467 61.45 95.36 -70.83
N VAL A 468 62.43 96.19 -71.20
CA VAL A 468 62.23 97.50 -71.80
C VAL A 468 62.62 97.43 -73.27
N GLN A 469 61.64 97.49 -74.16
CA GLN A 469 61.82 97.35 -75.61
C GLN A 469 61.27 98.57 -76.33
N THR A 470 61.91 98.95 -77.44
CA THR A 470 61.42 100.00 -78.33
C THR A 470 60.92 99.39 -79.62
N ASP A 471 59.67 99.66 -79.96
CA ASP A 471 59.12 99.40 -81.28
C ASP A 471 59.16 100.69 -82.11
N GLU A 472 59.72 100.57 -83.32
CA GLU A 472 59.70 101.54 -84.42
C GLU A 472 60.19 102.96 -84.10
N ILE A 473 61.40 103.29 -84.55
CA ILE A 473 61.96 104.65 -84.46
C ILE A 473 61.77 105.32 -85.81
N THR A 474 60.83 106.26 -85.90
CA THR A 474 60.58 107.04 -87.11
C THR A 474 61.11 108.46 -86.95
N LEU A 475 61.82 108.95 -87.97
CA LEU A 475 62.28 110.35 -88.04
C LEU A 475 61.27 111.11 -88.89
N ASP A 476 60.59 112.08 -88.28
CA ASP A 476 59.65 112.96 -88.98
C ASP A 476 60.02 114.42 -88.65
N ASN A 477 60.37 115.20 -89.68
CA ASN A 477 60.74 116.61 -89.60
C ASN A 477 61.63 116.99 -88.38
N ASP A 478 62.86 116.46 -88.32
CA ASP A 478 63.86 116.70 -87.25
C ASP A 478 63.46 116.26 -85.82
N THR A 479 62.44 115.41 -85.67
CA THR A 479 62.02 114.83 -84.37
C THR A 479 61.96 113.30 -84.43
N TYR A 480 62.41 112.63 -83.35
CA TYR A 480 62.33 111.18 -83.20
C TYR A 480 61.15 110.77 -82.32
N ASN A 481 60.32 109.86 -82.83
CA ASN A 481 59.23 109.22 -82.10
C ASN A 481 59.56 107.75 -81.86
N ALA A 482 59.38 107.27 -80.62
CA ALA A 482 59.61 105.87 -80.26
C ALA A 482 58.56 105.35 -79.27
N VAL A 483 58.11 104.11 -79.45
CA VAL A 483 57.21 103.44 -78.50
C VAL A 483 58.03 102.55 -77.58
N VAL A 484 58.14 102.93 -76.30
CA VAL A 484 58.85 102.16 -75.28
C VAL A 484 57.85 101.32 -74.49
N LYS A 485 57.95 100.00 -74.58
CA LYS A 485 57.19 99.05 -73.74
C LYS A 485 58.03 98.64 -72.54
N VAL A 486 57.46 98.74 -71.35
CA VAL A 486 58.07 98.43 -70.06
C VAL A 486 57.25 97.33 -69.39
N THR A 487 57.85 96.17 -69.16
CA THR A 487 57.22 95.10 -68.37
C THR A 487 58.07 94.74 -67.15
N ARG A 488 57.38 94.40 -66.06
CA ARG A 488 57.98 94.14 -64.75
C ARG A 488 58.36 92.68 -64.58
#